data_AF-A0A5M7BDW8-F1
#
_entry.id   AF-A0A5M7BDW8-F1
#
_cell.length_a   1.000
_cell.length_b   1.000
_cell.length_c   1.000
_cell.angle_alpha   90.00
_cell.angle_beta   90.00
_cell.angle_gamma   90.00
#
_symmetry.space_group_name_H-M   'P 1'
#
loop_
_entity.id
_entity.type
_entity.pdbx_description
1 polymer ?
#
loop_
_entity_poly.entity_id
_entity_poly.type
_entity_poly.pdbx_seq_one_letter_code
_entity_poly.pdbx_strand_id
1 'polypeptide(L)'
;MKVLLFYKCIFIYLHMKQIERRSDCPISLSLDIFGDKWTLLILRDFIFFNNRHFNELVTVEKISTNILADRLNKLLENDIVKKEVDRNNKSSYLYSLTEKGIDLIPIVIEIYKWGANNIDGNNANSEFKNEVNSNFNKVTSEIVDRIKTTHNII
;
A
#
# COMPACT_ATOMS: atom_id res chain seq x y z
N MET A 1 32.35 18.32 -15.50
CA MET A 1 32.12 17.12 -14.65
C MET A 1 30.88 17.24 -13.75
N LYS A 2 29.78 17.87 -14.19
CA LYS A 2 28.49 17.91 -13.48
C LYS A 2 27.33 17.34 -14.31
N VAL A 3 27.50 17.26 -15.63
CA VAL A 3 26.49 16.73 -16.57
C VAL A 3 26.37 15.20 -16.47
N LEU A 4 27.48 14.46 -16.27
CA LEU A 4 27.45 12.98 -16.18
C LEU A 4 26.68 12.44 -14.96
N LEU A 5 26.60 13.18 -13.85
CA LEU A 5 25.83 12.76 -12.67
C LEU A 5 24.32 12.90 -12.89
N PHE A 6 23.90 13.89 -13.70
CA PHE A 6 22.50 14.08 -14.06
C PHE A 6 22.01 12.96 -14.99
N TYR A 7 22.84 12.54 -15.95
CA TYR A 7 22.53 11.41 -16.83
C TYR A 7 22.52 10.07 -16.10
N LYS A 8 23.37 9.88 -15.07
CA LYS A 8 23.30 8.68 -14.22
C LYS A 8 21.98 8.58 -13.44
N CYS A 9 21.44 9.70 -12.93
CA CYS A 9 20.13 9.71 -12.28
C CYS A 9 18.98 9.41 -13.26
N ILE A 10 19.03 9.96 -14.48
CA ILE A 10 18.04 9.67 -15.54
C ILE A 10 18.14 8.20 -15.99
N PHE A 11 19.36 7.65 -16.06
CA PHE A 11 19.58 6.26 -16.48
C PHE A 11 19.10 5.24 -15.44
N ILE A 12 19.12 5.58 -14.15
CA ILE A 12 18.49 4.75 -13.10
C ILE A 12 16.96 4.82 -13.20
N TYR A 13 16.39 5.99 -13.55
CA TYR A 13 14.94 6.15 -13.77
C TYR A 13 14.44 5.40 -15.01
N LEU A 14 15.31 5.20 -16.02
CA LEU A 14 14.99 4.48 -17.26
C LEU A 14 15.12 2.97 -17.15
N HIS A 15 15.66 2.44 -16.06
CA HIS A 15 15.58 1.00 -15.79
C HIS A 15 14.28 0.67 -15.06
N MET A 16 13.16 1.09 -15.66
CA MET A 16 11.89 0.40 -15.46
C MET A 16 12.21 -1.07 -15.71
N LYS A 17 12.22 -1.86 -14.64
CA LYS A 17 12.24 -3.31 -14.76
C LYS A 17 10.95 -3.60 -15.52
N GLN A 18 11.04 -3.79 -16.84
CA GLN A 18 9.89 -4.06 -17.67
C GLN A 18 9.21 -5.27 -17.03
N ILE A 19 8.04 -5.04 -16.45
CA ILE A 19 7.18 -6.12 -16.04
C ILE A 19 6.86 -6.81 -17.35
N GLU A 20 7.47 -7.99 -17.56
CA GLU A 20 7.21 -8.81 -18.73
C GLU A 20 5.71 -9.08 -18.74
N ARG A 21 4.98 -8.36 -19.60
CA ARG A 21 3.52 -8.49 -19.68
C ARG A 21 3.21 -9.91 -20.12
N ARG A 22 2.91 -10.76 -19.15
CA ARG A 22 2.59 -12.17 -19.41
C ARG A 22 1.28 -12.32 -20.16
N SER A 23 0.31 -11.43 -19.91
CA SER A 23 -0.99 -11.38 -20.58
C SER A 23 -1.68 -10.02 -20.36
N ASP A 24 -2.66 -9.69 -21.20
CA ASP A 24 -3.54 -8.53 -21.01
C ASP A 24 -4.70 -8.81 -20.03
N CYS A 25 -4.63 -9.89 -19.24
CA CYS A 25 -5.63 -10.21 -18.24
C CYS A 25 -5.59 -9.19 -17.09
N PRO A 26 -6.71 -8.51 -16.74
CA PRO A 26 -6.74 -7.52 -15.67
C PRO A 26 -6.27 -8.07 -14.31
N ILE A 27 -6.52 -9.35 -14.04
CA ILE A 27 -6.05 -10.02 -12.82
C ILE A 27 -4.52 -10.11 -12.83
N SER A 28 -3.93 -10.57 -13.95
CA SER A 28 -2.46 -10.66 -14.09
C SER A 28 -1.81 -9.29 -13.90
N LEU A 29 -2.33 -8.27 -14.57
CA LEU A 29 -1.81 -6.90 -14.49
C LEU A 29 -1.93 -6.31 -13.08
N SER A 30 -3.02 -6.62 -12.38
CA SER A 30 -3.21 -6.21 -10.98
C SER A 30 -2.20 -6.90 -10.05
N LEU A 31 -1.97 -8.20 -10.24
CA LEU A 31 -1.00 -8.97 -9.46
C LEU A 31 0.44 -8.53 -9.74
N ASP A 32 0.73 -8.06 -10.94
CA ASP A 32 2.00 -7.44 -11.28
C ASP A 32 2.25 -6.14 -10.51
N ILE A 33 1.21 -5.50 -9.97
CA ILE A 33 1.31 -4.28 -9.15
C ILE A 33 1.36 -4.65 -7.66
N PHE A 34 0.31 -5.30 -7.15
CA PHE A 34 0.12 -5.53 -5.70
C PHE A 34 0.02 -7.01 -5.29
N GLY A 35 0.34 -7.95 -6.18
CA GLY A 35 0.20 -9.39 -5.93
C GLY A 35 1.25 -10.01 -5.01
N ASP A 36 2.27 -9.25 -4.59
CA ASP A 36 3.26 -9.75 -3.64
C ASP A 36 2.85 -9.47 -2.18
N LYS A 37 3.26 -10.38 -1.28
CA LYS A 37 2.91 -10.34 0.15
C LYS A 37 3.17 -8.97 0.80
N TRP A 38 4.32 -8.35 0.52
CA TRP A 38 4.73 -7.13 1.21
C TRP A 38 3.90 -5.93 0.82
N THR A 39 3.52 -5.82 -0.45
CA THR A 39 2.66 -4.73 -0.91
C THR A 39 1.31 -4.73 -0.19
N LEU A 40 0.67 -5.89 -0.05
CA LEU A 40 -0.61 -6.01 0.67
C LEU A 40 -0.47 -5.71 2.17
N LEU A 41 0.67 -6.06 2.80
CA LEU A 41 0.94 -5.70 4.20
C LEU A 41 1.17 -4.19 4.39
N ILE A 42 1.83 -3.53 3.44
CA ILE A 42 1.99 -2.07 3.45
C ILE A 42 0.61 -1.39 3.31
N LEU A 43 -0.24 -1.87 2.40
CA LEU A 43 -1.61 -1.35 2.26
C LEU A 43 -2.44 -1.56 3.52
N ARG A 44 -2.37 -2.75 4.14
CA ARG A 44 -2.98 -3.01 5.46
C ARG A 44 -2.54 -1.97 6.49
N ASP A 45 -1.27 -1.63 6.53
CA ASP A 45 -0.72 -0.68 7.50
C ASP A 45 -1.21 0.75 7.29
N PHE A 46 -1.35 1.20 6.04
CA PHE A 46 -2.03 2.46 5.73
C PHE A 46 -3.49 2.44 6.18
N ILE A 47 -4.20 1.35 5.92
CA ILE A 47 -5.64 1.26 6.12
C ILE A 47 -6.00 1.16 7.60
N PHE A 48 -5.38 0.23 8.35
CA PHE A 48 -5.83 -0.09 9.72
C PHE A 48 -5.01 0.61 10.80
N PHE A 49 -3.74 0.92 10.54
CA PHE A 49 -2.85 1.48 11.56
C PHE A 49 -2.48 2.95 11.29
N ASN A 50 -2.79 3.47 10.11
CA ASN A 50 -2.40 4.81 9.68
C ASN A 50 -0.87 5.03 9.78
N ASN A 51 -0.08 3.96 9.61
CA ASN A 51 1.38 4.02 9.56
C ASN A 51 1.79 4.63 8.23
N ARG A 52 2.31 5.86 8.25
CA ARG A 52 2.54 6.67 7.05
C ARG A 52 3.96 7.17 6.93
N HIS A 53 4.82 6.89 7.90
CA HIS A 53 6.25 7.13 7.83
C HIS A 53 6.99 5.83 7.50
N PHE A 54 8.13 5.97 6.81
CA PHE A 54 8.95 4.83 6.43
C PHE A 54 9.33 3.95 7.64
N ASN A 55 9.70 4.56 8.77
CA ASN A 55 10.14 3.83 9.96
C ASN A 55 9.00 3.07 10.64
N GLU A 56 7.76 3.56 10.56
CA GLU A 56 6.58 2.86 11.10
C GLU A 56 6.30 1.58 10.31
N LEU A 57 6.51 1.63 8.99
CA LEU A 57 6.31 0.49 8.09
C LEU A 57 7.39 -0.60 8.24
N VAL A 58 8.59 -0.25 8.73
CA VAL A 58 9.67 -1.23 8.99
C VAL A 58 9.38 -2.07 10.23
N THR A 59 8.81 -1.48 11.28
CA THR A 59 8.79 -2.07 12.62
C THR A 59 7.77 -3.19 12.81
N VAL A 60 6.63 -3.13 12.13
CA VAL A 60 5.50 -4.05 12.39
C VAL A 60 5.79 -5.46 11.88
N GLU A 61 6.18 -5.60 10.61
CA GLU A 61 6.36 -6.90 9.95
C GLU A 61 7.83 -7.29 9.76
N LYS A 62 8.76 -6.48 10.30
CA LYS A 62 10.22 -6.63 10.11
C LYS A 62 10.61 -6.72 8.63
N ILE A 63 9.91 -5.98 7.78
CA ILE A 63 10.24 -5.86 6.37
C ILE A 63 11.63 -5.22 6.23
N SER A 64 12.50 -5.82 5.43
CA SER A 64 13.81 -5.21 5.17
C SER A 64 13.63 -3.86 4.48
N THR A 65 14.47 -2.88 4.82
CA THR A 65 14.39 -1.52 4.28
C THR A 65 14.48 -1.48 2.75
N ASN A 66 15.29 -2.34 2.14
CA ASN A 66 15.42 -2.43 0.68
C ASN A 66 14.11 -2.91 0.02
N ILE A 67 13.46 -3.92 0.59
CA ILE A 67 12.18 -4.43 0.06
C ILE A 67 11.07 -3.40 0.27
N LEU A 68 11.00 -2.76 1.44
CA LEU A 68 10.03 -1.69 1.69
C LEU A 68 10.20 -0.53 0.70
N ALA A 69 11.43 -0.07 0.47
CA ALA A 69 11.72 0.99 -0.48
C ALA A 69 11.29 0.62 -1.91
N ASP A 70 11.61 -0.60 -2.35
CA ASP A 70 11.21 -1.12 -3.67
C ASP A 70 9.68 -1.15 -3.82
N ARG A 71 8.95 -1.64 -2.82
CA ARG A 71 7.47 -1.68 -2.88
C ARG A 71 6.83 -0.29 -2.82
N LEU A 72 7.32 0.61 -1.98
CA LEU A 72 6.82 1.98 -1.94
C LEU A 72 7.07 2.69 -3.28
N ASN A 73 8.24 2.50 -3.90
CA ASN A 73 8.51 3.04 -5.23
C ASN A 73 7.53 2.51 -6.27
N LYS A 74 7.25 1.20 -6.26
CA LYS A 74 6.27 0.59 -7.17
C LYS A 74 4.86 1.15 -6.97
N LEU A 75 4.43 1.37 -5.73
CA LEU A 75 3.14 2.00 -5.41
C LEU A 75 3.08 3.47 -5.85
N LEU A 76 4.19 4.20 -5.75
CA LEU A 76 4.32 5.58 -6.25
C LEU A 76 4.24 5.63 -7.78
N GLU A 77 4.98 4.76 -8.47
CA GLU A 77 5.00 4.67 -9.94
C GLU A 77 3.62 4.32 -10.53
N ASN A 78 2.80 3.58 -9.78
CA ASN A 78 1.46 3.17 -10.20
C ASN A 78 0.35 4.12 -9.71
N ASP A 79 0.71 5.26 -9.11
CA ASP A 79 -0.23 6.25 -8.57
C ASP A 79 -1.21 5.65 -7.53
N ILE A 80 -0.74 4.69 -6.73
CA ILE A 80 -1.51 4.10 -5.62
C ILE A 80 -1.19 4.82 -4.30
N VAL A 81 0.03 5.31 -4.18
CA VAL A 81 0.52 6.07 -3.04
C VAL A 81 1.14 7.36 -3.55
N LYS A 82 0.95 8.46 -2.82
CA LYS A 82 1.69 9.72 -2.96
C LYS A 82 2.66 9.91 -1.80
N LYS A 83 3.75 10.63 -2.06
CA LYS A 83 4.79 10.98 -1.09
C LYS A 83 4.92 12.49 -0.99
N GLU A 84 4.76 13.03 0.21
CA GLU A 84 4.87 14.46 0.49
C GLU A 84 5.88 14.70 1.63
N VAL A 85 6.51 15.87 1.66
CA VAL A 85 7.32 16.28 2.83
C VAL A 85 6.37 16.48 4.00
N ASP A 86 6.70 15.91 5.15
CA ASP A 86 5.89 16.11 6.35
C ASP A 86 5.99 17.59 6.80
N ARG A 87 4.82 18.22 6.97
CA ARG A 87 4.71 19.62 7.38
C ARG A 87 5.21 19.84 8.81
N ASN A 88 5.07 18.82 9.66
CA ASN A 88 5.49 18.87 11.06
C ASN A 88 6.99 18.58 11.21
N ASN A 89 7.56 17.80 10.30
CA ASN A 89 8.97 17.46 10.27
C ASN A 89 9.53 17.45 8.84
N LYS A 90 10.20 18.53 8.45
CA LYS A 90 10.76 18.68 7.09
C LYS A 90 11.85 17.67 6.74
N SER A 91 12.34 16.89 7.70
CA SER A 91 13.31 15.81 7.47
C SER A 91 12.67 14.44 7.20
N SER A 92 11.34 14.32 7.35
CA SER A 92 10.59 13.10 7.07
C SER A 92 9.63 13.27 5.89
N TYR A 93 9.19 12.12 5.36
CA TYR A 93 8.18 12.04 4.32
C TYR A 93 6.95 11.32 4.84
N LEU A 94 5.80 11.77 4.38
CA LEU A 94 4.51 11.17 4.63
C LEU A 94 4.03 10.45 3.36
N TYR A 95 3.73 9.17 3.49
CA TYR A 95 3.11 8.36 2.45
C TYR A 95 1.61 8.32 2.65
N SER A 96 0.84 8.47 1.58
CA SER A 96 -0.63 8.50 1.64
C SER A 96 -1.18 7.74 0.44
N LEU A 97 -2.25 6.96 0.63
CA LEU A 97 -3.03 6.44 -0.49
C LEU A 97 -3.52 7.60 -1.38
N THR A 98 -3.68 7.32 -2.67
CA THR A 98 -4.40 8.15 -3.63
C THR A 98 -5.86 7.67 -3.75
N GLU A 99 -6.67 8.28 -4.61
CA GLU A 99 -7.99 7.74 -4.96
C GLU A 99 -7.90 6.31 -5.50
N LYS A 100 -6.96 6.06 -6.43
CA LYS A 100 -6.71 4.70 -6.96
C LYS A 100 -6.26 3.72 -5.89
N GLY A 101 -5.53 4.19 -4.86
CA GLY A 101 -5.16 3.35 -3.73
C GLY A 101 -6.30 3.05 -2.76
N ILE A 102 -7.26 3.96 -2.63
CA ILE A 102 -8.50 3.73 -1.87
C ILE A 102 -9.33 2.60 -2.48
N ASP A 103 -9.35 2.48 -3.81
CA ASP A 103 -10.08 1.41 -4.50
C ASP A 103 -9.58 -0.01 -4.14
N LEU A 104 -8.39 -0.13 -3.52
CA LEU A 104 -7.85 -1.39 -3.03
C LEU A 104 -8.35 -1.77 -1.62
N ILE A 105 -9.00 -0.87 -0.90
CA ILE A 105 -9.51 -1.13 0.46
C ILE A 105 -10.43 -2.35 0.52
N PRO A 106 -11.44 -2.51 -0.36
CA PRO A 106 -12.31 -3.69 -0.34
C PRO A 106 -11.52 -5.00 -0.50
N ILE A 107 -10.48 -5.01 -1.34
CA ILE A 107 -9.62 -6.19 -1.56
C ILE A 107 -8.88 -6.57 -0.28
N VAL A 108 -8.30 -5.59 0.42
CA VAL A 108 -7.58 -5.83 1.67
C VAL A 108 -8.53 -6.35 2.77
N ILE A 109 -9.76 -5.83 2.83
CA ILE A 109 -10.77 -6.31 3.79
C ILE A 109 -11.21 -7.74 3.45
N GLU A 110 -11.39 -8.09 2.18
CA GLU A 110 -11.72 -9.48 1.79
C GLU A 110 -10.59 -10.46 2.12
N ILE A 111 -9.33 -10.06 1.95
CA ILE A 111 -8.18 -10.87 2.39
C ILE A 111 -8.22 -11.08 3.91
N TYR A 112 -8.48 -10.02 4.68
CA TYR A 112 -8.65 -10.12 6.13
C TYR A 112 -9.79 -11.09 6.49
N LYS A 113 -10.97 -10.92 5.88
CA LYS A 113 -12.16 -11.74 6.11
C LYS A 113 -11.88 -13.21 5.83
N TRP A 114 -11.27 -13.51 4.68
CA TRP A 114 -10.92 -14.87 4.30
C TRP A 114 -9.96 -15.50 5.29
N GLY A 115 -8.89 -14.78 5.69
CA GLY A 115 -7.93 -15.26 6.68
C GLY A 115 -8.56 -15.49 8.05
N ALA A 116 -9.38 -14.54 8.52
CA ALA A 116 -10.07 -14.62 9.81
C ALA A 116 -11.04 -15.81 9.90
N ASN A 117 -11.65 -16.21 8.78
CA ASN A 117 -12.63 -17.30 8.72
C ASN A 117 -11.99 -18.68 8.49
N ASN A 118 -10.85 -18.77 7.79
CA ASN A 118 -10.35 -20.04 7.26
C ASN A 118 -8.95 -20.45 7.77
N ILE A 119 -8.19 -19.56 8.40
CA ILE A 119 -6.84 -19.88 8.89
C ILE A 119 -6.88 -20.07 10.40
N ASP A 120 -6.56 -21.25 10.90
CA ASP A 120 -6.47 -21.50 12.35
C ASP A 120 -5.28 -20.76 12.99
N GLY A 121 -5.41 -20.41 14.26
CA GLY A 121 -4.35 -19.71 15.01
C GLY A 121 -4.14 -18.24 14.63
N ASN A 122 -5.04 -17.66 13.83
CA ASN A 122 -5.03 -16.22 13.56
C ASN A 122 -5.45 -15.41 14.81
N ASN A 123 -5.07 -14.13 14.84
CA ASN A 123 -5.37 -13.20 15.93
C ASN A 123 -6.44 -12.16 15.52
N ALA A 124 -7.35 -12.52 14.62
CA ALA A 124 -8.39 -11.61 14.17
C ALA A 124 -9.25 -11.16 15.37
N ASN A 125 -9.41 -9.84 15.50
CA ASN A 125 -10.35 -9.28 16.45
C ASN A 125 -11.76 -9.82 16.15
N SER A 126 -12.41 -10.44 17.15
CA SER A 126 -13.70 -11.13 16.97
C SER A 126 -14.85 -10.16 16.64
N GLU A 127 -14.84 -8.97 17.23
CA GLU A 127 -15.82 -7.92 16.96
C GLU A 127 -15.71 -7.45 15.50
N PHE A 128 -14.51 -7.06 15.07
CA PHE A 128 -14.27 -6.61 13.70
C PHE A 128 -14.55 -7.72 12.68
N LYS A 129 -14.15 -8.98 12.97
CA LYS A 129 -14.49 -10.15 12.14
C LYS A 129 -16.00 -10.30 11.96
N ASN A 130 -16.77 -10.21 13.06
CA ASN A 130 -18.22 -10.34 13.03
C ASN A 130 -18.87 -9.20 12.23
N GLU A 131 -18.34 -7.98 12.37
CA GLU A 131 -18.83 -6.81 11.64
C GLU A 131 -18.60 -6.97 10.13
N VAL A 132 -17.39 -7.34 9.71
CA VAL A 132 -17.03 -7.59 8.30
C VAL A 132 -17.88 -8.72 7.69
N ASN A 133 -18.18 -9.77 8.47
CA ASN A 133 -19.05 -10.86 8.03
C ASN A 133 -20.52 -10.44 7.90
N SER A 134 -21.00 -9.54 8.77
CA SER A 134 -22.41 -9.13 8.80
C SER A 134 -22.73 -8.01 7.82
N ASN A 135 -21.81 -7.06 7.62
CA ASN A 135 -22.05 -5.90 6.76
C ASN A 135 -20.77 -5.36 6.12
N PHE A 136 -20.19 -6.16 5.23
CA PHE A 136 -18.96 -5.83 4.51
C PHE A 136 -19.00 -4.45 3.83
N ASN A 137 -20.10 -4.11 3.15
CA ASN A 137 -20.22 -2.86 2.41
C ASN A 137 -20.16 -1.65 3.34
N LYS A 138 -20.87 -1.70 4.49
CA LYS A 138 -20.86 -0.64 5.48
C LYS A 138 -19.45 -0.43 6.06
N VAL A 139 -18.80 -1.51 6.50
CA VAL A 139 -17.43 -1.45 7.05
C VAL A 139 -16.47 -0.85 6.03
N THR A 140 -16.58 -1.28 4.77
CA THR A 140 -15.75 -0.79 3.68
C THR A 140 -15.98 0.71 3.46
N SER A 141 -17.24 1.18 3.39
CA SER A 141 -17.52 2.62 3.21
C SER A 141 -16.98 3.46 4.38
N GLU A 142 -17.14 3.00 5.62
CA GLU A 142 -16.66 3.73 6.80
C GLU A 142 -15.12 3.83 6.82
N ILE A 143 -14.43 2.77 6.42
CA ILE A 143 -12.97 2.79 6.27
C ILE A 143 -12.55 3.73 5.15
N VAL A 144 -13.22 3.69 4.00
CA VAL A 144 -12.95 4.59 2.87
C VAL A 144 -13.10 6.05 3.30
N ASP A 145 -14.19 6.41 3.96
CA ASP A 145 -14.47 7.79 4.40
C ASP A 145 -13.43 8.28 5.42
N ARG A 146 -13.06 7.41 6.37
CA ARG A 146 -11.97 7.69 7.33
C ARG A 146 -10.64 7.94 6.60
N ILE A 147 -10.30 7.11 5.62
CA ILE A 147 -9.04 7.23 4.89
C ILE A 147 -9.03 8.49 4.00
N LYS A 148 -10.11 8.80 3.29
CA LYS A 148 -10.23 10.04 2.50
C LYS A 148 -9.94 11.28 3.35
N THR A 149 -10.53 11.33 4.53
CA THR A 149 -10.29 12.40 5.51
C THR A 149 -8.83 12.43 5.97
N THR A 150 -8.29 11.29 6.42
CA THR A 150 -6.95 11.22 7.02
C THR A 150 -5.83 11.46 5.99
N HIS A 151 -6.04 11.07 4.74
CA HIS A 151 -5.07 11.16 3.65
C HIS A 151 -5.21 12.44 2.82
N ASN A 152 -6.10 13.36 3.22
CA ASN A 152 -6.38 14.62 2.55
C ASN A 152 -6.75 14.42 1.07
N ILE A 153 -7.72 13.55 0.83
CA ILE A 153 -8.31 13.26 -0.48
C ILE A 153 -9.75 13.75 -0.35
N ILE A 154 -9.93 15.07 -0.46
CA ILE A 154 -11.22 15.76 -0.42
C ILE A 154 -11.44 16.40 -1.79
#